data_AF-A0A2N2GHL3-F1
#
_entry.id   AF-A0A2N2GHL3-F1
#
_cell.length_a   1.000
_cell.length_b   1.000
_cell.length_c   1.000
_cell.angle_alpha   90.00
_cell.angle_beta   90.00
_cell.angle_gamma   90.00
#
_symmetry.space_group_name_H-M   'P 1'
#
loop_
_entity.id
_entity.type
_entity.pdbx_description
1 polymer ?
#
loop_
_entity_poly.entity_id
_entity_poly.type
_entity_poly.pdbx_seq_one_letter_code
_entity_poly.pdbx_strand_id
1 'polypeptide(L)'
;MSQKFGKTFLTVLASAAAVLLTSQFAFAAEAIPVGGESYIKVIFAVGAMIGAGLAIGLGAIGAGAGIGNAANGACQAVGRNPGVQGKIMMVMLVGMAMAESIAIYALVIALILLYANPFKAFFLG
;
A
#
# COMPACT_ATOMS: atom_id res chain seq x y z
N MET A 1 3.42 -31.98 14.72
CA MET A 1 3.13 -31.59 13.32
C MET A 1 3.04 -30.07 13.08
N SER A 2 2.67 -29.27 14.10
CA SER A 2 2.50 -27.80 13.99
C SER A 2 3.77 -26.98 13.68
N GLN A 3 4.94 -27.38 14.20
CA GLN A 3 6.22 -26.64 14.02
C GLN A 3 6.74 -26.59 12.57
N LYS A 4 6.44 -27.60 11.75
CA LYS A 4 6.84 -27.63 10.33
C LYS A 4 5.94 -26.74 9.47
N PHE A 5 4.64 -26.73 9.75
CA PHE A 5 3.65 -25.92 9.02
C PHE A 5 3.92 -24.42 9.18
N GLY A 6 4.22 -23.97 10.42
CA GLY A 6 4.57 -22.58 10.68
C GLY A 6 5.85 -22.14 9.95
N LYS A 7 6.89 -22.99 9.93
CA LYS A 7 8.14 -22.69 9.22
C LYS A 7 7.94 -22.63 7.71
N THR A 8 7.19 -23.57 7.12
CA THR A 8 6.89 -23.56 5.69
C THR A 8 6.07 -22.33 5.29
N PHE A 9 5.05 -21.96 6.07
CA PHE A 9 4.27 -20.75 5.84
C PHE A 9 5.14 -19.48 5.91
N LEU A 10 6.04 -19.40 6.90
CA LEU A 10 6.96 -18.28 7.05
C LEU A 10 7.98 -18.21 5.89
N THR A 11 8.49 -19.35 5.44
CA THR A 11 9.42 -19.42 4.29
C THR A 11 8.73 -19.01 2.99
N VAL A 12 7.47 -19.40 2.78
CA VAL A 12 6.68 -18.99 1.61
C VAL A 12 6.38 -17.50 1.64
N LEU A 13 6.06 -16.94 2.81
CA LEU A 13 5.85 -15.50 2.96
C LEU A 13 7.14 -14.71 2.70
N ALA A 14 8.26 -15.19 3.23
CA ALA A 14 9.58 -14.57 3.06
C ALA A 14 10.07 -14.65 1.61
N SER A 15 9.87 -15.78 0.93
CA SER A 15 10.24 -15.91 -0.49
C SER A 15 9.33 -15.08 -1.40
N ALA A 16 8.03 -14.99 -1.12
CA ALA A 16 7.12 -14.12 -1.84
C ALA A 16 7.50 -12.64 -1.67
N ALA A 17 7.83 -12.21 -0.45
CA ALA A 17 8.33 -10.86 -0.18
C ALA A 17 9.65 -10.59 -0.92
N ALA A 18 10.59 -11.55 -0.92
CA ALA A 18 11.85 -11.42 -1.63
C ALA A 18 11.66 -11.28 -3.15
N VAL A 19 10.75 -12.06 -3.76
CA VAL A 19 10.43 -11.96 -5.19
C VAL A 19 9.76 -10.64 -5.54
N LEU A 20 8.84 -10.15 -4.69
CA LEU A 20 8.21 -8.84 -4.89
C LEU A 20 9.25 -7.71 -4.80
N LEU A 21 10.20 -7.79 -3.87
CA LEU A 21 11.28 -6.80 -3.72
C LEU A 21 12.28 -6.85 -4.88
N THR A 22 12.65 -8.04 -5.38
CA THR A 22 13.63 -8.17 -6.46
C THR A 22 13.04 -7.89 -7.84
N SER A 23 11.73 -8.08 -8.03
CA SER A 23 11.03 -7.80 -9.29
C SER A 23 11.15 -6.34 -9.75
N GLN A 24 11.28 -5.39 -8.81
CA GLN A 24 11.45 -3.96 -9.11
C GLN A 24 12.75 -3.67 -9.86
N PHE A 25 13.81 -4.44 -9.60
CA PHE A 25 15.10 -4.29 -10.28
C PHE A 25 15.11 -4.93 -11.67
N ALA A 26 14.30 -5.98 -11.89
CA ALA A 26 14.19 -6.62 -13.20
C ALA A 26 13.51 -5.73 -14.24
N PHE A 27 12.45 -5.00 -13.87
CA PHE A 27 11.79 -4.03 -14.75
C PHE A 27 12.58 -2.72 -14.94
N ALA A 28 13.52 -2.40 -14.05
CA ALA A 28 14.40 -1.24 -14.18
C ALA A 28 15.49 -1.43 -15.26
N ALA A 29 15.86 -2.68 -15.58
CA ALA A 29 16.88 -2.98 -16.59
C ALA A 29 16.44 -2.60 -18.02
N GLU A 30 15.15 -2.66 -18.31
CA GLU A 30 14.59 -2.32 -19.63
C GLU A 30 14.48 -0.81 -19.86
N ALA A 31 14.61 -0.01 -18.80
CA ALA A 31 14.60 1.46 -18.85
C ALA A 31 16.00 2.08 -19.02
N ILE A 32 17.06 1.27 -19.15
CA ILE A 32 18.41 1.78 -19.38
C ILE A 32 18.51 2.22 -20.85
N PRO A 33 18.69 3.52 -21.15
CA PRO A 33 18.78 3.99 -22.52
C PRO A 33 20.03 3.42 -23.18
N VAL A 34 19.83 2.63 -24.24
CA VAL A 34 20.91 2.14 -25.09
C VAL A 34 21.27 3.26 -26.07
N GLY A 35 22.27 4.06 -25.69
CA GLY A 35 22.89 5.07 -26.56
C GLY A 35 22.43 6.51 -26.28
N GLY A 36 23.25 7.27 -25.56
CA GLY A 36 23.25 8.75 -25.59
C GLY A 36 22.08 9.50 -24.96
N GLU A 37 21.00 8.84 -24.52
CA GLU A 37 19.87 9.55 -23.88
C GLU A 37 20.16 9.95 -22.43
N SER A 38 19.62 11.10 -22.02
CA SER A 38 19.81 11.68 -20.69
C SER A 38 19.25 10.80 -19.56
N TYR A 39 20.13 10.35 -18.66
CA TYR A 39 19.82 9.59 -17.44
C TYR A 39 18.81 10.28 -16.50
N ILE A 40 18.60 11.60 -16.65
CA ILE A 40 17.67 12.38 -15.85
C ILE A 40 16.25 11.82 -15.94
N LYS A 41 15.83 11.35 -17.12
CA LYS A 41 14.47 10.82 -17.32
C LYS A 41 14.24 9.54 -16.53
N VAL A 42 15.24 8.66 -16.53
CA VAL A 42 15.19 7.37 -15.84
C VAL A 42 15.22 7.56 -14.34
N ILE A 43 16.13 8.40 -13.83
CA ILE A 43 16.24 8.68 -12.39
C ILE A 43 14.94 9.31 -11.87
N PHE A 44 14.37 10.25 -12.62
CA PHE A 44 13.08 10.86 -12.26
C PHE A 44 11.94 9.85 -12.25
N ALA A 45 11.83 9.00 -13.28
CA ALA A 45 10.79 7.97 -13.35
C ALA A 45 10.91 6.95 -12.21
N VAL A 46 12.13 6.48 -11.91
CA VAL A 46 12.39 5.56 -10.79
C VAL A 46 12.05 6.23 -9.45
N GLY A 47 12.45 7.49 -9.25
CA GLY A 47 12.12 8.26 -8.05
C GLY A 47 10.60 8.41 -7.85
N ALA A 48 9.86 8.68 -8.92
CA ALA A 48 8.41 8.76 -8.89
C ALA A 48 7.75 7.41 -8.57
N MET A 49 8.24 6.30 -9.14
CA MET A 49 7.73 4.95 -8.86
C MET A 49 7.96 4.53 -7.40
N ILE A 50 9.15 4.79 -6.86
CA ILE A 50 9.47 4.49 -5.45
C ILE A 50 8.62 5.36 -4.53
N GLY A 51 8.52 6.67 -4.81
CA GLY A 51 7.70 7.60 -4.04
C GLY A 51 6.22 7.22 -4.03
N ALA A 52 5.67 6.83 -5.18
CA ALA A 52 4.29 6.37 -5.31
C ALA A 52 4.03 5.09 -4.50
N GLY A 53 4.93 4.10 -4.60
CA GLY A 53 4.84 2.84 -3.87
C GLY A 53 4.91 3.03 -2.35
N LEU A 54 5.81 3.90 -1.88
CA LEU A 54 5.93 4.23 -0.46
C LEU A 54 4.70 4.98 0.07
N ALA A 55 4.17 5.93 -0.69
CA ALA A 55 2.98 6.69 -0.29
C ALA A 55 1.79 5.75 -0.04
N ILE A 56 1.41 4.93 -1.03
CA ILE A 56 0.28 4.02 -0.90
C ILE A 56 0.54 2.88 0.10
N GLY A 57 1.76 2.34 0.12
CA GLY A 57 2.12 1.23 1.01
C GLY A 57 2.01 1.61 2.48
N LEU A 58 2.56 2.77 2.86
CA LEU A 58 2.49 3.26 4.24
C LEU A 58 1.06 3.69 4.61
N GLY A 59 0.34 4.34 3.68
CA GLY A 59 -1.06 4.72 3.89
C GLY A 59 -1.98 3.52 4.11
N ALA A 60 -1.81 2.46 3.32
CA ALA A 60 -2.60 1.23 3.43
C ALA A 60 -2.37 0.48 4.74
N ILE A 61 -1.14 0.47 5.27
CA ILE A 61 -0.84 -0.14 6.57
C ILE A 61 -1.60 0.58 7.69
N GLY A 62 -1.58 1.92 7.69
CA GLY A 62 -2.30 2.73 8.68
C GLY A 62 -3.82 2.50 8.63
N ALA A 63 -4.40 2.55 7.43
CA ALA A 63 -5.83 2.31 7.24
C ALA A 63 -6.23 0.88 7.63
N GLY A 64 -5.48 -0.13 7.19
CA GLY A 64 -5.74 -1.53 7.51
C GLY A 64 -5.71 -1.82 9.02
N ALA A 65 -4.74 -1.23 9.74
CA ALA A 65 -4.66 -1.35 11.20
C ALA A 65 -5.88 -0.70 11.89
N GLY A 66 -6.29 0.49 11.45
CA GLY A 66 -7.45 1.21 11.98
C GLY A 66 -8.76 0.42 11.77
N ILE A 67 -8.98 -0.09 10.56
CA ILE A 67 -10.16 -0.87 10.19
C ILE A 67 -10.20 -2.19 10.97
N GLY A 68 -9.08 -2.90 11.06
CA GLY A 68 -8.99 -4.14 11.83
C GLY A 68 -9.33 -3.95 13.31
N ASN A 69 -8.85 -2.86 13.92
CA ASN A 69 -9.16 -2.55 15.32
C ASN A 69 -10.63 -2.18 15.51
N ALA A 70 -11.19 -1.34 14.62
CA ALA A 70 -12.61 -1.00 14.64
C ALA A 70 -13.52 -2.23 14.49
N ALA A 71 -13.18 -3.14 13.57
CA ALA A 71 -13.89 -4.40 13.37
C ALA A 71 -13.86 -5.28 14.63
N ASN A 72 -12.69 -5.43 15.26
CA ASN A 72 -12.54 -6.23 16.46
C ASN A 72 -13.39 -5.67 17.62
N GLY A 73 -13.34 -4.35 17.84
CA GLY A 73 -14.16 -3.67 18.83
C GLY A 73 -15.66 -3.86 18.58
N ALA A 74 -16.09 -3.78 17.32
CA ALA A 74 -17.49 -4.00 16.94
C ALA A 74 -17.93 -5.45 17.20
N CYS A 75 -17.12 -6.44 16.85
CA CYS A 75 -17.42 -7.86 17.10
C CYS A 75 -17.60 -8.14 18.61
N GLN A 76 -16.73 -7.60 19.45
CA GLN A 76 -16.85 -7.74 20.91
C GLN A 76 -18.10 -7.03 21.45
N ALA A 77 -18.41 -5.83 20.95
CA ALA A 77 -19.58 -5.08 21.37
C ALA A 77 -20.89 -5.79 20.99
N VAL A 78 -20.98 -6.35 19.77
CA VAL A 78 -22.14 -7.12 19.30
C VAL A 78 -22.31 -8.40 20.10
N GLY A 79 -21.21 -9.12 20.38
CA GLY A 79 -21.25 -10.35 21.17
C GLY A 79 -21.76 -10.12 22.60
N ARG A 80 -21.47 -8.95 23.20
CA ARG A 80 -21.96 -8.57 24.53
C ARG A 80 -23.38 -7.99 24.51
N ASN A 81 -23.74 -7.27 23.46
CA ASN A 81 -25.02 -6.55 23.36
C ASN A 81 -25.69 -6.78 21.98
N PRO A 82 -26.23 -7.99 21.74
CA PRO A 82 -26.82 -8.33 20.44
C PRO A 82 -28.05 -7.46 20.10
N GLY A 83 -28.79 -6.99 21.11
CA GLY A 83 -29.98 -6.16 20.92
C GLY A 83 -29.73 -4.76 20.31
N VAL A 84 -28.48 -4.31 20.23
CA VAL A 84 -28.10 -3.00 19.64
C VAL A 84 -27.11 -3.12 18.48
N GLN A 85 -27.03 -4.31 17.85
CA GLN A 85 -26.11 -4.58 16.74
C GLN A 85 -26.17 -3.53 15.62
N GLY A 86 -27.36 -3.07 15.24
CA GLY A 86 -27.52 -2.08 14.16
C GLY A 86 -26.80 -0.76 14.45
N LYS A 87 -26.88 -0.25 15.70
CA LYS A 87 -26.17 0.98 16.09
C LYS A 87 -24.66 0.77 16.12
N ILE A 88 -24.20 -0.40 16.59
CA ILE A 88 -22.77 -0.74 16.63
C ILE A 88 -22.19 -0.79 15.22
N MET A 89 -22.88 -1.45 14.28
CA MET A 89 -22.46 -1.53 12.88
C MET A 89 -22.40 -0.15 12.21
N MET A 90 -23.34 0.75 12.50
CA MET A 90 -23.30 2.12 11.99
C MET A 90 -22.06 2.89 12.48
N VAL A 91 -21.76 2.85 13.78
CA VAL A 91 -20.57 3.52 14.33
C VAL A 91 -19.28 2.89 13.78
N MET A 92 -19.24 1.56 13.65
CA MET A 92 -18.13 0.84 13.03
C MET A 92 -17.88 1.30 11.60
N LEU A 93 -18.92 1.33 10.76
CA LEU A 93 -18.80 1.73 9.35
C LEU A 93 -18.34 3.19 9.20
N VAL A 94 -18.84 4.10 10.04
CA VAL A 94 -18.36 5.49 10.05
C VAL A 94 -16.88 5.55 10.42
N GLY A 95 -16.44 4.83 11.46
CA GLY A 95 -15.04 4.76 11.85
C GLY A 95 -14.14 4.17 10.76
N MET A 96 -14.59 3.10 10.10
CA MET A 96 -13.89 2.48 8.98
C MET A 96 -13.78 3.44 7.77
N ALA A 97 -14.85 4.16 7.43
CA ALA A 97 -14.83 5.14 6.36
C ALA A 97 -13.83 6.28 6.62
N MET A 98 -13.70 6.73 7.87
CA MET A 98 -12.69 7.72 8.25
C MET A 98 -11.27 7.16 8.14
N ALA A 99 -11.03 5.92 8.56
CA ALA A 99 -9.74 5.26 8.38
C ALA A 99 -9.38 5.07 6.90
N GLU A 100 -10.36 4.71 6.07
CA GLU A 100 -10.18 4.49 4.62
C GLU A 100 -9.79 5.79 3.89
N SER A 101 -10.28 6.95 4.35
CA SER A 101 -9.96 8.25 3.72
C SER A 101 -8.45 8.52 3.63
N ILE A 102 -7.67 8.05 4.60
CA ILE A 102 -6.21 8.21 4.63
C ILE A 102 -5.55 7.38 3.51
N ALA A 103 -6.05 6.15 3.29
CA ALA A 103 -5.58 5.32 2.19
C ALA A 103 -5.94 5.92 0.82
N ILE A 104 -7.13 6.52 0.69
CA ILE A 104 -7.52 7.23 -0.53
C ILE A 104 -6.63 8.44 -0.78
N TYR A 105 -6.27 9.23 0.24
CA TYR A 105 -5.32 10.34 0.06
C TYR A 105 -3.94 9.84 -0.39
N ALA A 106 -3.44 8.75 0.20
CA ALA A 106 -2.20 8.12 -0.23
C ALA A 106 -2.27 7.62 -1.69
N LEU A 107 -3.40 7.05 -2.09
CA LEU A 107 -3.65 6.60 -3.47
C LEU A 107 -3.65 7.78 -4.44
N VAL A 108 -4.32 8.87 -4.09
CA VAL A 108 -4.37 10.08 -4.91
C VAL A 108 -2.96 10.64 -5.12
N ILE A 109 -2.15 10.72 -4.06
CA ILE A 109 -0.75 11.17 -4.18
C ILE A 109 0.07 10.23 -5.07
N ALA A 110 -0.08 8.92 -4.91
CA ALA A 110 0.60 7.93 -5.76
C ALA A 110 0.20 8.09 -7.24
N LEU A 111 -1.08 8.26 -7.54
CA LEU A 111 -1.57 8.51 -8.89
C LEU A 111 -1.05 9.83 -9.47
N ILE A 112 -0.98 10.89 -8.66
CA ILE A 112 -0.38 12.16 -9.08
C ILE A 112 1.10 11.98 -9.43
N LEU A 113 1.86 11.28 -8.60
CA LEU A 113 3.29 11.05 -8.86
C LEU A 113 3.55 10.24 -10.14
N LEU A 114 2.66 9.30 -10.48
CA LEU A 114 2.81 8.43 -11.67
C LEU A 114 2.27 9.07 -12.95
N TYR A 115 1.07 9.68 -12.89
CA TYR A 115 0.33 10.09 -14.10
C TYR A 115 0.25 11.61 -14.28
N ALA A 116 0.24 12.37 -13.20
CA ALA A 116 0.04 13.83 -13.22
C ALA A 116 1.17 14.57 -12.49
N ASN A 117 2.41 14.10 -12.67
CA ASN A 117 3.53 14.59 -11.90
C ASN A 117 3.84 16.07 -12.24
N PRO A 118 3.72 17.01 -11.29
CA PRO A 118 3.90 18.44 -11.55
C PRO A 118 5.35 18.79 -11.91
N PHE A 119 6.31 17.95 -11.53
CA PHE A 119 7.73 18.18 -11.79
C PHE A 119 8.19 17.64 -13.15
N LYS A 120 7.29 17.01 -13.92
CA LYS A 120 7.61 16.46 -15.24
C LYS A 120 8.18 17.53 -16.18
N ALA A 121 7.55 18.70 -16.25
CA ALA A 121 8.00 19.81 -17.09
C ALA A 121 9.36 20.37 -16.64
N PHE A 122 9.64 20.37 -15.34
CA PHE A 122 10.91 20.88 -14.81
C PHE A 122 12.11 19.97 -15.14
N PHE A 123 11.91 18.65 -15.10
CA PHE A 123 13.00 17.67 -15.31
C PHE A 123 13.08 17.10 -16.74
N LEU A 124 11.98 17.13 -17.51
CA LEU A 124 11.92 16.53 -18.85
C LEU A 124 11.78 17.54 -20.00
N GLY A 125 11.54 18.82 -19.70
CA GLY A 125 11.22 19.86 -20.70
C GLY A 125 9.73 19.97 -20.96
#